data_AF-A0A090X1U9-F1
#
_entry.id   AF-A0A090X1U9-F1
#
_cell.length_a   1.000
_cell.length_b   1.000
_cell.length_c   1.000
_cell.angle_alpha   90.00
_cell.angle_beta   90.00
_cell.angle_gamma   90.00
#
_symmetry.space_group_name_H-M   'P 1'
#
loop_
_entity.id
_entity.type
_entity.pdbx_description
1 polymer ?
#
loop_
_entity_poly.entity_id
_entity_poly.type
_entity_poly.pdbx_seq_one_letter_code
_entity_poly.pdbx_strand_id
1 'polypeptide(L)'
;MGNKFFVLFLLYLLAVKWHYKKANTQKMPLKSRLKSLLFTLLYEPVNLFIFAALILVSFNISLDSLPNFLGSTLTRLSAIMTPLVLIFIGLAVKLKKKQFFEIFSLLILRAAFTLLLISAVVFTFNLVVKNDILVLIAFSLSACSFWPYAHISGIDFKEKNRAKHDKTFNANFAISILALSLPISVLLILGILTANTVFVSASNLLFLSLVLFFIGIIYPFILKVRKSSFNLDKEQILEQNVNQ
;
A
#
# COMPACT_ATOMS: atom_id res chain seq x y z
N MET A 1 9.18 -11.73 -0.93
CA MET A 1 10.34 -11.02 -0.35
C MET A 1 11.19 -10.29 -1.40
N GLY A 2 11.42 -10.82 -2.61
CA GLY A 2 12.24 -10.17 -3.66
C GLY A 2 11.68 -8.88 -4.30
N ASN A 3 10.36 -8.66 -4.27
CA ASN A 3 9.74 -7.43 -4.78
C ASN A 3 10.06 -6.17 -3.93
N LYS A 4 10.58 -6.34 -2.70
CA LYS A 4 10.78 -5.22 -1.78
C LYS A 4 11.97 -4.35 -2.19
N PHE A 5 13.12 -4.90 -2.60
CA PHE A 5 14.31 -4.09 -2.94
C PHE A 5 14.06 -3.14 -4.13
N PHE A 6 13.43 -3.63 -5.20
CA PHE A 6 13.13 -2.83 -6.39
C PHE A 6 12.05 -1.78 -6.14
N VAL A 7 10.96 -2.16 -5.45
CA VAL A 7 9.87 -1.23 -5.11
C VAL A 7 10.34 -0.19 -4.08
N LEU A 8 11.18 -0.57 -3.12
CA LEU A 8 11.79 0.36 -2.16
C LEU A 8 12.69 1.38 -2.82
N PHE A 9 13.58 0.90 -3.69
CA PHE A 9 14.49 1.76 -4.42
C PHE A 9 13.74 2.78 -5.28
N LEU A 10 12.72 2.33 -6.01
CA LEU A 10 11.93 3.18 -6.89
C LEU A 10 11.05 4.17 -6.13
N LEU A 11 10.37 3.72 -5.07
CA LEU A 11 9.52 4.59 -4.24
C LEU A 11 10.33 5.63 -3.47
N TYR A 12 11.50 5.26 -2.95
CA TYR A 12 12.38 6.24 -2.31
C TYR A 12 12.84 7.29 -3.31
N LEU A 13 13.30 6.88 -4.50
CA LEU A 13 13.71 7.82 -5.55
C LEU A 13 12.58 8.78 -5.93
N LEU A 14 11.36 8.26 -6.05
CA LEU A 14 10.17 9.05 -6.32
C LEU A 14 9.90 10.05 -5.19
N ALA A 15 9.93 9.60 -3.93
CA ALA A 15 9.66 10.41 -2.76
C ALA A 15 10.70 11.54 -2.59
N VAL A 16 11.98 11.22 -2.79
CA VAL A 16 13.07 12.18 -2.74
C VAL A 16 13.02 13.16 -3.92
N LYS A 17 12.70 12.69 -5.14
CA LYS A 17 12.50 13.56 -6.30
C LYS A 17 11.37 14.56 -6.06
N TRP A 18 10.25 14.13 -5.47
CA TRP A 18 9.14 15.01 -5.15
C TRP A 18 9.47 15.98 -4.01
N HIS A 19 10.17 15.55 -2.97
CA HIS A 19 10.64 16.42 -1.90
C HIS A 19 11.58 17.52 -2.43
N TYR A 20 12.58 17.18 -3.25
CA TYR A 20 13.48 18.18 -3.85
C TYR A 20 12.84 19.05 -4.94
N LYS A 21 11.74 18.61 -5.57
CA LYS A 21 10.97 19.48 -6.47
C LYS A 21 10.25 20.58 -5.70
N LYS A 22 9.84 20.32 -4.46
CA LYS A 22 9.07 21.23 -3.62
C LYS A 22 9.94 22.04 -2.65
N ALA A 23 11.05 21.47 -2.20
CA ALA A 23 12.05 22.15 -1.39
C ALA A 23 13.06 22.81 -2.33
N ASN A 24 13.18 24.14 -2.28
CA ASN A 24 14.08 24.96 -3.10
C ASN A 24 15.57 24.77 -2.69
N THR A 25 15.99 23.54 -2.43
CA THR A 25 17.30 23.17 -1.86
C THR A 25 18.21 22.59 -2.93
N GLN A 26 19.51 22.88 -2.80
CA GLN A 26 20.56 22.55 -3.76
C GLN A 26 20.52 21.08 -4.23
N LYS A 27 20.60 20.90 -5.55
CA LYS A 27 20.60 19.60 -6.23
C LYS A 27 21.86 18.81 -5.83
N MET A 28 21.74 17.89 -4.89
CA MET A 28 22.82 16.95 -4.52
C MET A 28 23.33 16.17 -5.76
N PRO A 29 24.63 15.90 -5.94
CA PRO A 29 25.11 15.17 -7.11
C PRO A 29 24.59 13.71 -7.17
N LEU A 30 24.34 13.19 -8.37
CA LEU A 30 23.67 11.88 -8.58
C LEU A 30 24.41 10.71 -7.88
N LYS A 31 25.75 10.74 -7.91
CA LYS A 31 26.63 9.75 -7.27
C LYS A 31 26.51 9.75 -5.75
N SER A 32 26.42 10.92 -5.12
CA SER A 32 26.24 10.98 -3.66
C SER A 32 24.83 10.56 -3.26
N ARG A 33 23.80 10.85 -4.08
CA ARG A 33 22.43 10.36 -3.85
C ARG A 33 22.35 8.84 -3.89
N LEU A 34 22.97 8.22 -4.90
CA LEU A 34 23.04 6.75 -5.04
C LEU A 34 23.82 6.11 -3.87
N LYS A 35 24.93 6.72 -3.46
CA LYS A 35 25.73 6.24 -2.31
C LYS A 35 24.95 6.34 -0.99
N SER A 36 24.33 7.49 -0.70
CA SER A 36 23.52 7.66 0.51
C SER A 36 22.31 6.73 0.52
N LEU A 37 21.74 6.46 -0.66
CA LEU A 37 20.65 5.52 -0.87
C LEU A 37 21.04 4.09 -0.53
N LEU A 38 22.14 3.61 -1.10
CA LEU A 38 22.62 2.25 -0.86
C LEU A 38 22.91 2.02 0.62
N PHE A 39 23.54 3.01 1.28
CA PHE A 39 23.74 2.94 2.72
C PHE A 39 22.43 2.98 3.51
N THR A 40 21.48 3.85 3.14
CA THR A 40 20.16 3.88 3.80
C THR A 40 19.44 2.54 3.69
N LEU A 41 19.52 1.90 2.52
CA LEU A 41 18.87 0.63 2.24
C LEU A 41 19.56 -0.53 2.99
N LEU A 42 20.90 -0.58 3.04
CA LEU A 42 21.62 -1.59 3.82
C LEU A 42 21.44 -1.45 5.34
N TYR A 43 21.40 -0.20 5.84
CA TYR A 43 21.28 0.09 7.28
C TYR A 43 19.84 0.19 7.78
N GLU A 44 18.84 -0.09 6.94
CA GLU A 44 17.49 -0.28 7.44
C GLU A 44 17.49 -1.43 8.47
N PRO A 45 16.93 -1.22 9.69
CA PRO A 45 17.00 -2.21 10.77
C PRO A 45 16.57 -3.60 10.32
N VAL A 46 15.51 -3.67 9.50
CA VAL A 46 14.99 -4.92 8.93
C VAL A 46 16.03 -5.65 8.09
N ASN A 47 16.78 -4.94 7.25
CA ASN A 47 17.76 -5.55 6.36
C ASN A 47 18.99 -6.04 7.14
N LEU A 48 19.40 -5.33 8.19
CA LEU A 48 20.42 -5.80 9.13
C LEU A 48 20.01 -7.14 9.78
N PHE A 49 18.75 -7.26 10.21
CA PHE A 49 18.24 -8.53 10.76
C PHE A 49 18.19 -9.65 9.72
N ILE A 50 17.85 -9.34 8.45
CA ILE A 50 17.90 -10.33 7.35
C ILE A 50 19.34 -10.81 7.13
N PHE A 51 20.31 -9.90 7.08
CA PHE A 51 21.72 -10.27 6.95
C PHE A 51 22.19 -11.13 8.12
N ALA A 52 21.86 -10.75 9.36
CA ALA A 52 22.18 -11.55 10.54
C ALA A 52 21.56 -12.95 10.46
N ALA A 53 20.28 -13.05 10.06
CA ALA A 53 19.61 -14.34 9.88
C ALA A 53 20.26 -15.20 8.78
N LEU A 54 20.66 -14.61 7.65
CA LEU A 54 21.37 -15.31 6.58
C LEU A 54 22.72 -15.85 7.03
N ILE A 55 23.45 -15.08 7.84
CA ILE A 55 24.72 -15.53 8.44
C ILE A 55 24.45 -16.72 9.37
N LEU A 56 23.47 -16.61 10.27
CA LEU A 56 23.10 -17.70 11.19
C LEU A 56 22.69 -18.99 10.43
N VAL A 57 21.87 -18.85 9.38
CA VAL A 57 21.48 -19.97 8.51
C VAL A 57 22.69 -20.57 7.79
N SER A 58 23.66 -19.76 7.36
CA SER A 58 24.90 -20.25 6.73
C SER A 58 25.75 -21.09 7.69
N PHE A 59 25.65 -20.82 9.01
CA PHE A 59 26.26 -21.63 10.07
C PHE A 59 25.34 -22.75 10.58
N ASN A 60 24.21 -23.00 9.92
CA ASN A 60 23.18 -23.98 10.31
C ASN A 60 22.61 -23.77 11.73
N ILE A 61 22.63 -22.53 12.22
CA ILE A 61 22.06 -22.14 13.52
C ILE A 61 20.57 -21.86 13.30
N SER A 62 19.72 -22.78 13.72
CA SER A 62 18.26 -22.64 13.73
C SER A 62 17.74 -22.05 15.04
N LEU A 63 16.46 -21.66 15.08
CA LEU A 63 15.80 -21.22 16.32
C LEU A 63 15.87 -22.27 17.43
N ASP A 64 15.89 -23.55 17.07
CA ASP A 64 15.96 -24.68 18.01
C ASP A 64 17.37 -24.87 18.60
N SER A 65 18.40 -24.37 17.91
CA SER A 65 19.79 -24.41 18.38
C SER A 65 20.15 -23.24 19.32
N LEU A 66 19.24 -22.27 19.47
CA LEU A 66 19.41 -21.16 20.42
C LEU A 66 19.05 -21.60 21.85
N PRO A 67 19.60 -20.94 22.88
CA PRO A 67 19.16 -21.17 24.25
C PRO A 67 17.63 -21.02 24.38
N ASN A 68 16.98 -21.96 25.07
CA ASN A 68 15.51 -22.01 25.18
C ASN A 68 14.87 -20.68 25.58
N PHE A 69 15.53 -19.88 26.43
CA PHE A 69 15.07 -18.54 26.79
C PHE A 69 14.97 -17.59 25.59
N LEU A 70 15.98 -17.60 24.70
CA LEU A 70 16.05 -16.71 23.54
C LEU A 70 15.04 -17.15 22.47
N GLY A 71 14.98 -18.44 22.15
CA GLY A 71 14.05 -19.00 21.16
C GLY A 71 12.58 -18.79 21.56
N SER A 72 12.24 -19.04 22.84
CA SER A 72 10.87 -18.82 23.34
C SER A 72 10.49 -17.34 23.39
N THR A 73 11.43 -16.45 23.75
CA THR A 73 11.20 -15.00 23.75
C THR A 73 10.98 -14.47 22.34
N LEU A 74 11.81 -14.86 21.38
CA LEU A 74 11.68 -14.44 19.97
C LEU A 74 10.34 -14.91 19.36
N THR A 75 9.93 -16.15 19.66
CA THR A 75 8.64 -16.69 19.20
C THR A 75 7.46 -15.91 19.78
N ARG A 76 7.48 -15.61 21.09
CA ARG A 76 6.45 -14.80 21.75
C ARG A 76 6.41 -13.37 21.19
N LEU A 77 7.59 -12.77 20.97
CA LEU A 77 7.71 -11.43 20.40
C LEU A 77 7.13 -11.41 18.97
N SER A 78 7.48 -12.39 18.14
CA SER A 78 6.95 -12.52 16.77
C SER A 78 5.42 -12.64 16.76
N ALA A 79 4.85 -13.44 17.66
CA ALA A 79 3.40 -13.63 17.77
C ALA A 79 2.64 -12.33 18.11
N ILE A 80 3.25 -11.42 18.88
CA ILE A 80 2.61 -10.15 19.27
C ILE A 80 2.88 -9.00 18.30
N MET A 81 3.87 -9.10 17.40
CA MET A 81 4.23 -8.00 16.48
C MET A 81 3.08 -7.57 15.58
N THR A 82 2.42 -8.53 14.93
CA THR A 82 1.29 -8.25 14.02
C THR A 82 0.12 -7.55 14.74
N PRO A 83 -0.43 -8.09 15.85
CA PRO A 83 -1.52 -7.40 16.56
C PRO A 83 -1.08 -6.06 17.14
N LEU A 84 0.15 -5.92 17.65
CA LEU A 84 0.67 -4.65 18.15
C LEU A 84 0.71 -3.57 17.06
N VAL A 85 1.24 -3.91 15.87
CA VAL A 85 1.24 -2.99 14.72
C VAL A 85 -0.18 -2.62 14.30
N LEU A 86 -1.11 -3.58 14.26
CA LEU A 86 -2.52 -3.30 13.94
C LEU A 86 -3.19 -2.38 14.96
N ILE A 87 -2.92 -2.55 16.26
CA ILE A 87 -3.42 -1.66 17.32
C ILE A 87 -2.86 -0.25 17.13
N PHE A 88 -1.56 -0.09 16.90
CA PHE A 88 -0.94 1.22 16.67
C PHE A 88 -1.51 1.92 15.44
N ILE A 89 -1.71 1.18 14.35
CA ILE A 89 -2.35 1.72 13.14
C ILE A 89 -3.78 2.14 13.47
N GLY A 90 -4.57 1.29 14.14
CA GLY A 90 -5.96 1.59 14.52
C GLY A 90 -6.10 2.84 15.40
N LEU A 91 -5.22 3.00 16.39
CA LEU A 91 -5.21 4.17 17.29
C LEU A 91 -4.81 5.47 16.59
N ALA A 92 -3.90 5.40 15.62
CA ALA A 92 -3.39 6.57 14.91
C ALA A 92 -4.35 7.05 13.81
N VAL A 93 -5.26 6.20 13.34
CA VAL A 93 -6.16 6.47 12.23
C VAL A 93 -7.33 7.36 12.67
N LYS A 94 -7.44 8.53 12.03
CA LYS A 94 -8.57 9.47 12.21
C LYS A 94 -9.34 9.59 10.90
N LEU A 95 -10.29 8.68 10.67
CA LEU A 95 -11.06 8.63 9.43
C LEU A 95 -12.21 9.63 9.44
N LYS A 96 -12.18 10.57 8.48
CA LYS A 96 -13.36 11.38 8.14
C LYS A 96 -14.25 10.61 7.18
N LYS A 97 -15.58 10.75 7.27
CA LYS A 97 -16.53 10.05 6.38
C LYS A 97 -16.21 10.20 4.88
N LYS A 98 -15.87 11.40 4.42
CA LYS A 98 -15.47 11.64 3.02
C LYS A 98 -14.19 10.89 2.64
N GLN A 99 -13.16 10.94 3.49
CA GLN A 99 -11.90 10.25 3.27
C GLN A 99 -12.05 8.73 3.30
N PHE A 100 -12.98 8.20 4.10
CA PHE A 100 -13.30 6.78 4.12
C PHE A 100 -13.77 6.31 2.73
N PHE A 101 -14.74 7.00 2.11
CA PHE A 101 -15.23 6.62 0.79
C PHE A 101 -14.17 6.80 -0.31
N GLU A 102 -13.31 7.82 -0.23
CA GLU A 102 -12.15 7.99 -1.11
C GLU A 102 -11.22 6.79 -1.04
N ILE A 103 -10.82 6.40 0.17
CA ILE A 103 -9.88 5.30 0.40
C ILE A 103 -10.52 3.96 0.02
N PHE A 104 -11.78 3.75 0.41
CA PHE A 104 -12.52 2.54 0.07
C PHE A 104 -12.62 2.35 -1.44
N SER A 105 -13.02 3.38 -2.17
CA SER A 105 -13.07 3.38 -3.64
C SER A 105 -11.71 3.03 -4.25
N LEU A 106 -10.63 3.67 -3.78
CA LEU A 106 -9.27 3.40 -4.26
C LEU A 106 -8.85 1.93 -4.00
N LEU A 107 -9.14 1.40 -2.81
CA LEU A 107 -8.77 0.04 -2.42
C LEU A 107 -9.57 -1.02 -3.17
N ILE A 108 -10.86 -0.79 -3.41
CA ILE A 108 -11.70 -1.67 -4.24
C ILE A 108 -11.23 -1.64 -5.69
N LEU A 109 -10.89 -0.46 -6.22
CA LEU A 109 -10.34 -0.34 -7.56
C LEU A 109 -9.00 -1.09 -7.69
N ARG A 110 -8.13 -1.01 -6.69
CA ARG A 110 -6.89 -1.80 -6.62
C ARG A 110 -7.19 -3.30 -6.67
N ALA A 111 -8.14 -3.78 -5.85
CA ALA A 111 -8.52 -5.20 -5.84
C ALA A 111 -9.10 -5.64 -7.19
N ALA A 112 -9.93 -4.81 -7.83
CA ALA A 112 -10.49 -5.06 -9.14
C ALA A 112 -9.41 -5.24 -10.21
N PHE A 113 -8.43 -4.31 -10.27
CA PHE A 113 -7.31 -4.42 -11.20
C PHE A 113 -6.45 -5.67 -10.94
N THR A 114 -6.21 -6.00 -9.68
CA THR A 114 -5.48 -7.23 -9.32
C THR A 114 -6.22 -8.47 -9.82
N LEU A 115 -7.53 -8.58 -9.58
CA LEU A 115 -8.31 -9.74 -10.02
C LEU A 115 -8.45 -9.82 -11.54
N LEU A 116 -8.54 -8.66 -12.22
CA LEU A 116 -8.55 -8.59 -13.68
C LEU A 116 -7.23 -9.14 -14.25
N LEU A 117 -6.10 -8.75 -13.68
CA LEU A 117 -4.79 -9.27 -14.09
C LEU A 117 -4.69 -10.77 -13.85
N ILE A 118 -5.17 -11.26 -12.70
CA ILE A 118 -5.17 -12.69 -12.41
C ILE A 118 -6.07 -13.45 -13.39
N SER A 119 -7.26 -12.93 -13.70
CA SER A 119 -8.16 -13.53 -14.70
C SER A 119 -7.48 -13.63 -16.07
N ALA A 120 -6.76 -12.58 -16.49
CA ALA A 120 -5.98 -12.61 -17.73
C ALA A 120 -4.86 -13.67 -17.69
N VAL A 121 -4.16 -13.83 -16.57
CA VAL A 121 -3.13 -14.87 -16.39
C VAL A 121 -3.75 -16.27 -16.42
N VAL A 122 -4.83 -16.50 -15.68
CA VAL A 122 -5.54 -17.80 -15.65
C VAL A 122 -6.01 -18.18 -17.06
N PHE A 123 -6.55 -17.22 -17.81
CA PHE A 123 -7.00 -17.42 -19.18
C PHE A 123 -5.84 -17.71 -20.15
N THR A 124 -4.76 -16.91 -20.09
CA THR A 124 -3.61 -17.02 -21.01
C THR A 124 -2.82 -18.31 -20.80
N PHE A 125 -2.62 -18.72 -19.55
CA PHE A 125 -1.85 -19.92 -19.20
C PHE A 125 -2.71 -21.17 -19.00
N ASN A 126 -4.02 -21.06 -19.22
CA ASN A 126 -5.00 -22.13 -19.06
C ASN A 126 -4.82 -22.91 -17.73
N LEU A 127 -4.77 -22.18 -16.61
CA LEU A 127 -4.57 -22.79 -15.30
C LEU A 127 -5.82 -23.61 -14.93
N VAL A 128 -5.63 -24.91 -14.69
CA VAL A 128 -6.73 -25.85 -14.38
C VAL A 128 -6.78 -26.20 -12.89
N VAL A 129 -5.63 -26.11 -12.19
CA VAL A 129 -5.52 -26.51 -10.80
C VAL A 129 -6.13 -25.44 -9.90
N LYS A 130 -7.25 -25.80 -9.26
CA LYS A 130 -8.03 -24.93 -8.38
C LYS A 130 -7.20 -24.29 -7.26
N ASN A 131 -6.40 -25.10 -6.56
CA ASN A 131 -5.64 -24.62 -5.42
C ASN A 131 -4.61 -23.56 -5.85
N ASP A 132 -4.02 -23.71 -7.02
CA ASP A 132 -3.04 -22.76 -7.55
C ASP A 132 -3.68 -21.41 -7.85
N ILE A 133 -4.90 -21.42 -8.40
CA ILE A 133 -5.67 -20.20 -8.67
C ILE A 133 -6.05 -19.50 -7.36
N LEU A 134 -6.54 -20.24 -6.36
CA LEU A 134 -6.91 -19.66 -5.06
C LEU A 134 -5.69 -19.10 -4.32
N VAL A 135 -4.54 -19.79 -4.38
CA VAL A 135 -3.27 -19.30 -3.83
C VAL A 135 -2.81 -18.04 -4.57
N LEU A 136 -2.89 -18.02 -5.90
CA LEU A 136 -2.56 -16.85 -6.71
C LEU A 136 -3.42 -15.65 -6.33
N ILE A 137 -4.73 -15.84 -6.18
CA ILE A 137 -5.68 -14.79 -5.74
C ILE A 137 -5.31 -14.28 -4.35
N ALA A 138 -5.16 -15.17 -3.37
CA ALA A 138 -4.84 -14.79 -1.99
C ALA A 138 -3.49 -14.07 -1.90
N PHE A 139 -2.48 -14.55 -2.62
CA PHE A 139 -1.15 -13.95 -2.65
C PHE A 139 -1.15 -12.56 -3.29
N SER A 140 -1.82 -12.40 -4.44
CA SER A 140 -1.86 -11.12 -5.14
C SER A 140 -2.71 -10.07 -4.40
N LEU A 141 -3.83 -10.46 -3.79
CA LEU A 141 -4.66 -9.53 -3.02
C LEU A 141 -4.00 -9.09 -1.70
N SER A 142 -3.21 -9.96 -1.08
CA SER A 142 -2.47 -9.67 0.15
C SER A 142 -1.21 -8.81 -0.06
N ALA A 143 -0.89 -8.42 -1.30
CA ALA A 143 0.22 -7.54 -1.62
C ALA A 143 -0.02 -6.09 -1.13
N CYS A 144 0.08 -5.89 0.18
CA CYS A 144 0.08 -4.60 0.87
C CYS A 144 1.46 -4.39 1.52
N SER A 145 2.05 -3.20 1.35
CA SER A 145 3.38 -2.90 1.89
C SER A 145 3.32 -1.74 2.88
N PHE A 146 3.98 -1.92 4.03
CA PHE A 146 4.18 -0.87 5.03
C PHE A 146 5.21 0.19 4.61
N TRP A 147 6.10 -0.17 3.68
CA TRP A 147 7.25 0.64 3.30
C TRP A 147 6.94 2.02 2.69
N PRO A 148 5.95 2.18 1.79
CA PRO A 148 5.56 3.50 1.30
C PRO A 148 5.20 4.45 2.46
N TYR A 149 4.49 3.94 3.47
CA TYR A 149 4.14 4.73 4.65
C TYR A 149 5.38 5.10 5.48
N ALA A 150 6.32 4.17 5.70
CA ALA A 150 7.56 4.44 6.44
C ALA A 150 8.40 5.55 5.80
N HIS A 151 8.49 5.60 4.47
CA HIS A 151 9.20 6.70 3.79
C HIS A 151 8.42 8.01 3.84
N ILE A 152 7.09 7.98 3.70
CA ILE A 152 6.23 9.15 3.85
C ILE A 152 6.37 9.75 5.25
N SER A 153 6.34 8.93 6.30
CA SER A 153 6.49 9.38 7.68
C SER A 153 7.90 9.89 7.98
N GLY A 154 8.94 9.28 7.41
CA GLY A 154 10.31 9.77 7.49
C GLY A 154 10.49 11.17 6.88
N ILE A 155 9.80 11.46 5.77
CA ILE A 155 9.79 12.81 5.18
C ILE A 155 8.93 13.76 6.01
N ASP A 156 7.76 13.34 6.49
CA ASP A 156 6.89 14.15 7.36
C ASP A 156 7.61 14.58 8.65
N PHE A 157 8.45 13.70 9.21
CA PHE A 157 9.30 14.01 10.37
C PHE A 157 10.32 15.11 10.05
N LYS A 158 10.96 15.06 8.87
CA LYS A 158 11.89 16.12 8.40
C LYS A 158 11.19 17.44 8.11
N GLU A 159 9.90 17.38 7.76
CA GLU A 159 9.06 18.55 7.44
C GLU A 159 8.20 19.01 8.63
N LYS A 160 8.51 18.60 9.88
CA LYS A 160 7.69 18.91 11.07
C LYS A 160 7.45 20.41 11.28
N ASN A 161 8.42 21.25 10.91
CA ASN A 161 8.36 22.70 11.07
C ASN A 161 7.73 23.44 9.88
N ARG A 162 7.28 22.72 8.82
CA ARG A 162 6.60 23.32 7.67
C ARG A 162 5.08 23.36 7.89
N ALA A 163 4.44 24.38 7.34
CA ALA A 163 2.99 24.49 7.31
C ALA A 163 2.37 23.26 6.60
N LYS A 164 1.18 22.83 7.03
CA LYS A 164 0.51 21.62 6.50
C LYS A 164 0.31 21.64 4.97
N HIS A 165 0.11 22.82 4.38
CA HIS A 165 -0.04 22.99 2.94
C HIS A 165 1.27 22.76 2.16
N ASP A 166 2.40 23.03 2.80
CA ASP A 166 3.73 22.98 2.18
C ASP A 166 4.42 21.64 2.36
N LYS A 167 3.87 20.76 3.21
CA LYS A 167 4.31 19.38 3.35
C LYS A 167 4.19 18.62 2.03
N THR A 168 5.14 17.74 1.76
CA THR A 168 5.19 16.97 0.50
C THR A 168 4.11 15.89 0.48
N PHE A 169 3.83 15.27 1.63
CA PHE A 169 2.87 14.17 1.75
C PHE A 169 1.90 14.37 2.91
N ASN A 170 0.75 13.70 2.84
CA ASN A 170 -0.19 13.61 3.93
C ASN A 170 -0.04 12.27 4.66
N ALA A 171 0.73 12.27 5.75
CA ALA A 171 0.97 11.06 6.55
C ALA A 171 -0.32 10.46 7.13
N ASN A 172 -1.30 11.29 7.51
CA ASN A 172 -2.59 10.83 8.04
C ASN A 172 -3.42 10.09 6.99
N PHE A 173 -3.35 10.52 5.74
CA PHE A 173 -4.02 9.83 4.63
C PHE A 173 -3.32 8.49 4.32
N ALA A 174 -1.99 8.48 4.34
CA ALA A 174 -1.19 7.26 4.11
C ALA A 174 -1.44 6.18 5.17
N ILE A 175 -1.46 6.54 6.47
CA ILE A 175 -1.79 5.57 7.53
C ILE A 175 -3.23 5.08 7.43
N SER A 176 -4.16 5.94 7.01
CA SER A 176 -5.57 5.56 6.80
C SER A 176 -5.74 4.57 5.64
N ILE A 177 -5.00 4.73 4.54
CA ILE A 177 -4.94 3.75 3.45
C ILE A 177 -4.43 2.41 3.97
N LEU A 178 -3.32 2.41 4.70
CA LEU A 178 -2.72 1.20 5.25
C LEU A 178 -3.70 0.45 6.16
N ALA A 179 -4.34 1.18 7.07
CA ALA A 179 -5.30 0.66 8.04
C ALA A 179 -6.51 -0.01 7.41
N LEU A 180 -7.05 0.56 6.32
CA LEU A 180 -8.20 0.00 5.62
C LEU A 180 -7.81 -1.08 4.61
N SER A 181 -6.58 -1.06 4.08
CA SER A 181 -6.13 -2.02 3.07
C SER A 181 -6.09 -3.46 3.59
N LEU A 182 -5.63 -3.67 4.83
CA LEU A 182 -5.47 -5.01 5.39
C LEU A 182 -6.82 -5.67 5.66
N PRO A 183 -7.77 -5.05 6.38
CA PRO A 183 -9.09 -5.64 6.63
C PRO A 183 -9.87 -5.89 5.33
N ILE A 184 -9.86 -4.94 4.40
CA ILE A 184 -10.59 -5.08 3.13
C ILE A 184 -10.03 -6.26 2.31
N SER A 185 -8.70 -6.40 2.25
CA SER A 185 -8.07 -7.51 1.52
C SER A 185 -8.40 -8.86 2.20
N VAL A 186 -8.34 -8.93 3.53
CA VAL A 186 -8.69 -10.15 4.28
C VAL A 186 -10.14 -10.54 4.07
N LEU A 187 -11.09 -9.59 4.17
CA LEU A 187 -12.51 -9.85 3.93
C LEU A 187 -12.75 -10.38 2.52
N LEU A 188 -12.07 -9.81 1.52
CA LEU A 188 -12.23 -10.21 0.13
C LEU A 188 -11.60 -11.59 -0.14
N ILE A 189 -10.41 -11.87 0.41
CA ILE A 189 -9.77 -13.19 0.33
C ILE A 189 -10.66 -14.25 0.99
N LEU A 190 -11.14 -13.99 2.21
CA LEU A 190 -12.02 -14.92 2.92
C LEU A 190 -13.32 -15.14 2.14
N GLY A 191 -13.96 -14.08 1.64
CA GLY A 191 -15.16 -14.20 0.82
C GLY A 191 -14.95 -15.07 -0.43
N ILE A 192 -13.80 -14.93 -1.10
CA ILE A 192 -13.45 -15.77 -2.25
C ILE A 192 -13.20 -17.23 -1.83
N LEU A 193 -12.43 -17.46 -0.78
CA LEU A 193 -12.10 -18.80 -0.31
C LEU A 193 -13.34 -19.55 0.20
N THR A 194 -14.26 -18.87 0.88
CA THR A 194 -15.53 -19.45 1.34
C THR A 194 -16.42 -19.87 0.16
N ALA A 195 -16.39 -19.14 -0.96
CA ALA A 195 -17.12 -19.51 -2.17
C ALA A 195 -16.49 -20.68 -2.96
N ASN A 196 -15.33 -21.18 -2.53
CA ASN A 196 -14.68 -22.43 -2.93
C ASN A 196 -14.47 -22.64 -4.44
N THR A 197 -15.49 -23.10 -5.18
CA THR A 197 -15.41 -23.41 -6.62
C THR A 197 -15.86 -22.27 -7.52
N VAL A 198 -16.61 -21.29 -7.00
CA VAL A 198 -17.22 -20.24 -7.82
C VAL A 198 -16.16 -19.38 -8.51
N PHE A 199 -15.10 -18.97 -7.81
CA PHE A 199 -14.08 -18.05 -8.34
C PHE A 199 -12.86 -18.74 -8.94
N VAL A 200 -12.97 -20.02 -9.26
CA VAL A 200 -11.92 -20.80 -9.93
C VAL A 200 -11.96 -20.60 -11.44
N SER A 201 -13.14 -20.35 -12.00
CA SER A 201 -13.29 -20.11 -13.43
C SER A 201 -12.85 -18.69 -13.80
N ALA A 202 -12.09 -18.57 -14.90
CA ALA A 202 -11.61 -17.29 -15.40
C ALA A 202 -12.77 -16.29 -15.64
N SER A 203 -13.92 -16.78 -16.12
CA SER A 203 -15.11 -15.97 -16.39
C SER A 203 -15.74 -15.40 -15.12
N ASN A 204 -15.85 -16.19 -14.03
CA ASN A 204 -16.41 -15.70 -12.78
C ASN A 204 -15.45 -14.72 -12.09
N LEU A 205 -14.14 -14.95 -12.22
CA LEU A 205 -13.13 -14.02 -11.74
C LEU A 205 -13.16 -12.69 -12.51
N LEU A 206 -13.33 -12.76 -13.82
CA LEU A 206 -13.50 -11.59 -14.68
C LEU A 206 -14.76 -10.82 -14.29
N PHE A 207 -15.89 -11.51 -14.11
CA PHE A 207 -17.14 -10.90 -13.68
C PHE A 207 -17.00 -10.20 -12.33
N LEU A 208 -16.42 -10.86 -11.33
CA LEU A 208 -16.14 -10.25 -10.02
C LEU A 208 -15.25 -9.00 -10.16
N SER A 209 -14.22 -9.08 -10.99
CA SER A 209 -13.31 -7.95 -11.22
C SER A 209 -14.04 -6.74 -11.83
N LEU A 210 -14.95 -6.97 -12.78
CA LEU A 210 -15.75 -5.91 -13.40
C LEU A 210 -16.73 -5.29 -12.41
N VAL A 211 -17.45 -6.11 -11.63
CA VAL A 211 -18.37 -5.63 -10.58
C VAL A 211 -17.62 -4.74 -9.59
N LEU A 212 -16.47 -5.20 -9.08
CA LEU A 212 -15.65 -4.41 -8.18
C LEU A 212 -15.10 -3.14 -8.85
N PHE A 213 -14.74 -3.20 -10.13
CA PHE A 213 -14.29 -2.02 -10.87
C PHE A 213 -15.37 -0.93 -10.95
N PHE A 214 -16.61 -1.30 -11.28
CA PHE A 214 -17.73 -0.35 -11.30
C PHE A 214 -18.04 0.21 -9.92
N ILE A 215 -18.02 -0.61 -8.87
CA ILE A 215 -18.18 -0.16 -7.48
C ILE A 215 -17.04 0.81 -7.10
N GLY A 216 -15.81 0.52 -7.52
CA GLY A 216 -14.66 1.39 -7.28
C GLY A 216 -14.78 2.75 -7.95
N ILE A 217 -15.35 2.83 -9.15
CA ILE A 217 -15.45 4.08 -9.94
C ILE A 217 -16.60 4.99 -9.49
N ILE A 218 -17.61 4.47 -8.78
CA ILE A 218 -18.81 5.25 -8.48
C ILE A 218 -18.49 6.54 -7.70
N TYR A 219 -17.59 6.45 -6.71
CA TYR A 219 -17.22 7.58 -5.87
C TYR A 219 -16.42 8.67 -6.61
N PRO A 220 -15.32 8.36 -7.35
CA PRO A 220 -14.62 9.37 -8.14
C PRO A 220 -15.50 9.98 -9.23
N PHE A 221 -16.45 9.21 -9.78
CA PHE A 221 -17.43 9.73 -10.74
C PHE A 221 -18.37 10.76 -10.09
N ILE A 222 -18.96 10.44 -8.92
CA ILE A 222 -19.80 11.38 -8.15
C ILE A 222 -19.04 12.66 -7.82
N LEU A 223 -17.77 12.56 -7.41
CA LEU A 223 -16.93 13.73 -7.14
C LEU A 223 -16.72 14.59 -8.38
N LYS A 224 -16.49 13.97 -9.55
CA LYS A 224 -16.30 14.68 -10.82
C LYS A 224 -17.57 15.43 -11.23
N VAL A 225 -18.73 14.78 -11.15
CA VAL A 225 -20.03 15.39 -11.48
C VAL A 225 -20.33 16.57 -10.55
N ARG A 226 -20.14 16.40 -9.24
CA ARG A 226 -20.37 17.46 -8.25
C ARG A 226 -19.44 18.66 -8.44
N LYS A 227 -18.19 18.42 -8.80
CA LYS A 227 -17.21 19.49 -9.08
C LYS A 227 -17.52 20.23 -10.38
N SER A 228 -18.02 19.52 -11.40
CA SER A 228 -18.48 20.12 -12.65
C SER A 228 -19.69 21.02 -12.43
N SER A 229 -20.70 20.56 -11.66
CA SER A 229 -21.87 21.35 -11.30
C SER A 229 -21.51 22.61 -10.52
N PHE A 230 -20.59 22.51 -9.56
CA PHE A 230 -20.18 23.65 -8.74
C PHE A 230 -19.37 24.71 -9.51
N ASN A 231 -18.62 24.29 -10.55
CA ASN A 231 -17.92 25.22 -11.42
C ASN A 231 -18.89 25.94 -12.38
N LEU A 232 -19.92 25.25 -12.87
CA LEU A 232 -20.99 25.84 -13.69
C LEU A 232 -21.77 26.91 -12.91
N ASP A 233 -22.12 26.65 -11.65
CA ASP A 233 -22.78 27.64 -10.79
C ASP A 233 -21.90 28.89 -10.56
N LYS A 234 -20.58 28.70 -10.43
CA LYS A 234 -19.63 29.81 -10.26
C LYS A 234 -19.47 30.67 -11.52
N GLU A 235 -19.43 30.04 -12.69
CA GLU A 235 -19.35 30.77 -13.97
C GLU A 235 -20.62 31.59 -14.21
N GLN A 236 -21.79 31.05 -13.90
CA GLN A 236 -23.07 31.79 -14.01
C GLN A 236 -23.14 32.98 -13.04
N ILE A 237 -22.63 32.84 -11.81
CA ILE A 237 -22.59 33.96 -10.84
C ILE A 237 -21.58 35.04 -11.28
N LEU A 238 -20.47 34.67 -11.93
CA LEU A 238 -19.49 35.64 -12.44
C LEU A 238 -20.03 36.40 -13.66
N GLU A 239 -20.74 35.74 -14.58
CA GLU A 239 -21.38 36.39 -15.74
C GLU A 239 -22.50 37.36 -15.34
N GLN A 240 -23.22 37.10 -14.24
CA GLN A 240 -24.24 38.02 -13.72
C GLN A 240 -23.64 39.28 -13.06
N ASN A 241 -22.44 39.19 -12.47
CA ASN A 241 -21.78 40.33 -11.83
C ASN A 241 -20.98 41.22 -12.80
N VAL A 242 -20.71 40.75 -14.02
CA VAL A 242 -20.04 41.55 -15.08
C VAL A 242 -21.05 42.36 -15.91
N ASN A 243 -22.33 41.97 -15.88
CA ASN A 243 -23.42 42.62 -16.62
C ASN A 243 -24.28 43.58 -15.77
N GLN A 244 -23.81 43.97 -14.58
CA GLN A 244 -24.36 45.04 -13.73
C GLN A 244 -23.35 46.18 -13.61
#